data_AF-A0A2H5XQ40-F1
#
_entry.id   AF-A0A2H5XQ40-F1
#
_cell.length_a   1.000
_cell.length_b   1.000
_cell.length_c   1.000
_cell.angle_alpha   90.00
_cell.angle_beta   90.00
_cell.angle_gamma   90.00
#
_symmetry.space_group_name_H-M   'P 1'
#
loop_
_entity.id
_entity.type
_entity.pdbx_description
1 polymer ?
#
loop_
_entity_poly.entity_id
_entity_poly.type
_entity_poly.pdbx_seq_one_letter_code
_entity_poly.pdbx_strand_id
1 'polypeptide(L)'
;MKKIPLKNILRYAINYCGKDERKLKLVLNFIENLIERKIESAYIDQEDELYFGEQKKIELKIDEDVIRFTRLAEEIGKSASGLLCELICEKFGISAKINTRKPKEKKLNGTISLKIPMHICRKIEKITRGVKISEIAREIIKEANESILKTDKSEKLSFNIFKNSAIN
;
A
#
# COMPACT_ATOMS: atom_id res chain seq x y z
N MET A 1 -12.19 -28.23 -4.78
CA MET A 1 -12.94 -27.96 -6.04
C MET A 1 -12.02 -27.30 -7.06
N LYS A 2 -12.00 -27.77 -8.31
CA LYS A 2 -11.20 -27.14 -9.38
C LYS A 2 -11.86 -25.82 -9.80
N LYS A 3 -11.10 -24.73 -9.88
CA LYS A 3 -11.61 -23.45 -10.39
C LYS A 3 -11.85 -23.57 -11.90
N ILE A 4 -13.05 -23.23 -12.36
CA ILE A 4 -13.40 -23.22 -13.79
C ILE A 4 -13.03 -21.84 -14.37
N PRO A 5 -12.22 -21.77 -15.44
CA PRO A 5 -11.87 -20.49 -16.06
C PRO A 5 -13.10 -19.78 -16.64
N LEU A 6 -13.23 -18.47 -16.38
CA LEU A 6 -14.34 -17.64 -16.89
C LEU A 6 -14.46 -17.71 -18.42
N LYS A 7 -13.34 -17.74 -19.14
CA LYS A 7 -13.33 -17.91 -20.61
C LYS A 7 -14.09 -19.14 -21.09
N ASN A 8 -14.04 -20.24 -20.31
CA ASN A 8 -14.72 -21.47 -20.67
C ASN A 8 -16.22 -21.37 -20.41
N ILE A 9 -16.62 -20.71 -19.31
CA ILE A 9 -18.03 -20.45 -18.98
C ILE A 9 -18.65 -19.55 -20.05
N LEU A 10 -17.98 -18.45 -20.41
CA LEU A 10 -18.46 -17.52 -21.45
C LEU A 10 -18.55 -18.20 -22.82
N ARG A 11 -17.55 -18.99 -23.21
CA ARG A 11 -17.59 -19.75 -24.47
C ARG A 11 -18.77 -20.71 -24.52
N TYR A 12 -19.03 -21.45 -23.43
CA TYR A 12 -20.19 -22.34 -23.36
C TYR A 12 -21.51 -21.57 -23.41
N ALA A 13 -21.62 -20.46 -22.69
CA ALA A 13 -22.81 -19.62 -22.68
C ALA A 13 -23.11 -19.07 -24.09
N ILE A 14 -22.10 -18.50 -24.77
CA ILE A 14 -22.26 -17.97 -26.14
C ILE A 14 -22.67 -19.08 -27.12
N ASN A 15 -22.00 -20.23 -27.06
CA ASN A 15 -22.34 -21.38 -27.93
C ASN A 15 -23.77 -21.87 -27.70
N TYR A 16 -24.24 -21.90 -26.44
CA TYR A 16 -25.61 -22.27 -26.10
C TYR A 16 -26.64 -21.23 -26.55
N CYS A 17 -26.29 -19.94 -26.51
CA CYS A 17 -27.16 -18.85 -26.94
C CYS A 17 -27.32 -18.78 -28.46
N GLY A 18 -26.31 -19.21 -29.23
CA GLY A 18 -26.35 -19.15 -30.69
C GLY A 18 -26.54 -17.72 -31.20
N LYS A 19 -27.56 -17.49 -32.04
CA LYS A 19 -27.95 -16.16 -32.55
C LYS A 19 -29.18 -15.58 -31.85
N ASP A 20 -29.61 -16.16 -30.72
CA ASP A 20 -30.76 -15.67 -29.96
C ASP A 20 -30.38 -14.38 -29.21
N GLU A 21 -30.84 -13.26 -29.74
CA GLU A 21 -30.54 -11.92 -29.24
C GLU A 21 -30.96 -11.72 -27.78
N ARG A 22 -32.07 -12.33 -27.34
CA ARG A 22 -32.54 -12.22 -25.95
C ARG A 22 -31.57 -12.91 -24.99
N LYS A 23 -31.09 -14.11 -25.34
CA LYS A 23 -30.15 -14.86 -24.51
C LYS A 23 -28.77 -14.21 -24.49
N LEU A 24 -28.31 -13.71 -25.63
CA LEU A 24 -27.05 -12.96 -25.72
C LEU A 24 -27.07 -11.70 -24.85
N LYS A 25 -28.20 -10.98 -24.80
CA LYS A 25 -28.38 -9.81 -23.93
C LYS A 25 -28.27 -10.17 -22.44
N LEU A 26 -28.79 -11.34 -22.03
CA LEU A 26 -28.64 -11.82 -20.65
C LEU A 26 -27.19 -12.17 -20.31
N VAL A 27 -26.44 -12.76 -21.25
CA VAL A 27 -25.01 -13.04 -21.06
C VAL A 27 -24.21 -11.74 -20.93
N LEU A 28 -24.53 -10.73 -21.75
CA LEU A 28 -23.95 -9.39 -21.67
C LEU A 28 -24.21 -8.75 -20.31
N ASN A 29 -25.47 -8.70 -19.86
CA ASN A 29 -25.82 -8.18 -18.53
C ASN A 29 -25.09 -8.93 -17.40
N PHE A 30 -24.93 -10.24 -17.53
CA PHE A 30 -24.17 -11.03 -16.54
C PHE A 30 -22.68 -10.65 -16.52
N ILE A 31 -22.06 -10.42 -17.68
CA ILE A 31 -20.67 -9.95 -17.79
C ILE A 31 -20.55 -8.55 -17.19
N GLU A 32 -21.47 -7.64 -17.51
CA GLU A 32 -21.50 -6.27 -16.99
C GLU A 32 -21.59 -6.28 -15.46
N ASN A 33 -22.52 -7.05 -14.89
CA ASN A 33 -22.62 -7.23 -13.44
C ASN A 33 -21.34 -7.83 -12.81
N LEU A 34 -20.69 -8.77 -13.49
CA LEU A 34 -19.41 -9.35 -13.03
C LEU A 34 -18.28 -8.33 -13.02
N ILE A 35 -18.24 -7.46 -14.03
CA ILE A 35 -17.26 -6.38 -14.14
C ILE A 35 -17.55 -5.32 -13.09
N GLU A 36 -18.80 -4.89 -12.95
CA GLU A 36 -19.24 -3.89 -11.97
C GLU A 36 -18.93 -4.37 -10.55
N ARG A 37 -19.28 -5.61 -10.18
CA ARG A 37 -18.90 -6.17 -8.87
C ARG A 37 -17.40 -6.30 -8.68
N LYS A 38 -16.63 -6.55 -9.74
CA LYS A 38 -15.16 -6.55 -9.65
C LYS A 38 -14.61 -5.15 -9.43
N ILE A 39 -15.17 -4.16 -10.11
CA ILE A 39 -14.84 -2.75 -9.95
C ILE A 39 -15.21 -2.32 -8.53
N GLU A 40 -16.44 -2.55 -8.08
CA GLU A 40 -16.88 -2.31 -6.70
C GLU A 40 -15.98 -3.02 -5.69
N SER A 41 -15.60 -4.28 -5.89
CA SER A 41 -14.65 -4.96 -4.99
C SER A 41 -13.23 -4.40 -5.02
N ALA A 42 -12.86 -3.65 -6.06
CA ALA A 42 -11.59 -2.94 -6.16
C ALA A 42 -11.67 -1.52 -5.59
N TYR A 43 -12.87 -0.95 -5.47
CA TYR A 43 -13.14 0.38 -4.90
C TYR A 43 -13.59 0.32 -3.43
N ILE A 44 -14.19 -0.79 -2.99
CA ILE A 44 -14.38 -1.09 -1.58
C ILE A 44 -13.00 -1.46 -1.05
N ASP A 45 -12.32 -0.47 -0.47
CA ASP A 45 -11.20 -0.66 0.42
C ASP A 45 -11.63 -1.67 1.50
N GLN A 46 -11.32 -2.95 1.30
CA GLN A 46 -11.13 -3.80 2.46
C GLN A 46 -9.97 -3.15 3.22
N GLU A 47 -10.26 -2.66 4.43
CA GLU A 47 -9.24 -2.38 5.44
C GLU A 47 -8.52 -3.70 5.73
N ASP A 48 -7.63 -4.11 4.83
CA ASP A 48 -6.83 -5.29 5.02
C ASP A 48 -5.89 -4.99 6.18
N GLU A 49 -6.02 -5.75 7.27
CA GLU A 49 -4.97 -5.81 8.28
C GLU A 49 -3.68 -6.26 7.59
N LEU A 50 -2.68 -5.38 7.54
CA LEU A 50 -1.48 -5.67 6.79
C LEU A 50 -0.55 -6.58 7.57
N TYR A 51 -0.60 -7.87 7.23
CA TYR A 51 0.42 -8.82 7.67
C TYR A 51 1.70 -8.68 6.85
N PHE A 52 2.83 -8.53 7.54
CA PHE A 52 4.17 -8.58 6.97
C PHE A 52 4.59 -10.02 6.59
N GLY A 53 3.71 -10.82 5.98
CA GLY A 53 4.04 -12.19 5.56
C GLY A 53 5.14 -12.21 4.48
N GLU A 54 4.81 -11.73 3.28
CA GLU A 54 5.80 -11.47 2.23
C GLU A 54 6.33 -10.03 2.34
N GLN A 55 7.65 -9.88 2.48
CA GLN A 55 8.30 -8.59 2.70
C GLN A 55 9.32 -8.33 1.60
N LYS A 56 9.34 -7.10 1.07
CA LYS A 56 10.46 -6.58 0.28
C LYS A 56 11.43 -5.88 1.22
N LYS A 57 12.71 -6.27 1.14
CA LYS A 57 13.79 -5.58 1.85
C LYS A 57 14.28 -4.41 1.00
N ILE A 58 14.43 -3.25 1.63
CA ILE A 58 14.97 -2.04 1.03
C ILE A 58 16.26 -1.74 1.79
N GLU A 59 17.38 -1.80 1.08
CA GLU A 59 18.68 -1.47 1.64
C GLU A 59 18.99 -0.01 1.34
N LEU A 60 19.10 0.79 2.40
CA LEU A 60 19.45 2.19 2.31
C LEU A 60 20.84 2.39 2.91
N LYS A 61 21.71 3.10 2.19
CA LYS A 61 23.00 3.55 2.74
C LYS A 61 22.75 4.46 3.95
N ILE A 62 23.45 4.21 5.04
CA ILE A 62 23.35 5.03 6.25
C ILE A 62 24.00 6.39 5.97
N ASP A 63 23.19 7.43 6.09
CA ASP A 63 23.58 8.84 6.09
C ASP A 63 22.73 9.60 7.13
N GLU A 64 22.96 10.91 7.25
CA GLU A 64 22.30 11.73 8.27
C GLU A 64 20.76 11.71 8.18
N ASP A 65 20.21 11.67 6.96
CA ASP A 65 18.77 11.64 6.74
C ASP A 65 18.17 10.34 7.28
N VAL A 66 18.81 9.20 6.94
CA VAL A 66 18.39 7.89 7.40
C VAL A 66 18.52 7.77 8.92
N ILE A 67 19.61 8.30 9.50
CA ILE A 67 19.81 8.30 10.96
C ILE A 67 18.72 9.12 11.66
N ARG A 68 18.45 10.35 11.19
CA ARG A 68 17.39 11.20 11.76
C ARG A 68 16.04 10.53 11.68
N PHE A 69 15.71 9.93 10.54
CA PHE A 69 14.45 9.22 10.36
C PHE A 69 14.31 8.02 11.30
N THR A 70 15.38 7.26 11.54
CA THR A 70 15.34 6.15 12.51
C THR A 70 15.11 6.63 13.94
N ARG A 71 15.71 7.75 14.34
CA ARG A 71 15.48 8.37 15.66
C ARG A 71 14.06 8.87 15.81
N LEU A 72 13.54 9.56 14.79
CA LEU A 72 12.15 10.00 14.73
C LEU A 72 11.19 8.83 14.95
N ALA A 73 11.42 7.71 14.28
CA ALA A 73 10.59 6.53 14.44
C ALA A 73 10.62 6.00 15.89
N GLU A 74 11.80 5.94 16.51
CA GLU A 74 11.98 5.53 17.91
C GLU A 74 11.26 6.49 18.88
N GLU A 75 11.36 7.81 18.67
CA GLU A 75 10.72 8.84 19.51
C GLU A 75 9.19 8.71 19.53
N ILE A 76 8.57 8.32 18.41
CA ILE A 76 7.12 8.08 18.30
C ILE A 76 6.72 6.62 18.63
N GLY A 77 7.65 5.81 19.14
CA GLY A 77 7.40 4.42 19.54
C GLY A 77 7.15 3.44 18.38
N LYS A 78 7.62 3.76 17.16
CA LYS A 78 7.50 2.93 15.96
C LYS A 78 8.89 2.41 15.53
N SER A 79 8.91 1.36 14.71
CA SER A 79 10.14 1.06 13.95
C SER A 79 10.19 1.92 12.69
N ALA A 80 11.39 2.23 12.19
CA ALA A 80 11.58 2.98 10.95
C ALA A 80 10.94 2.27 9.76
N SER A 81 10.98 0.93 9.72
CA SER A 81 10.27 0.16 8.69
C SER A 81 8.77 0.43 8.68
N GLY A 82 8.15 0.48 9.85
CA GLY A 82 6.72 0.72 9.91
C GLY A 82 6.35 2.19 9.76
N LEU A 83 7.13 3.13 10.27
CA LEU A 83 6.92 4.56 10.00
C LEU A 83 7.02 4.82 8.48
N LEU A 84 8.04 4.28 7.82
CA LEU A 84 8.20 4.39 6.38
C LEU A 84 6.99 3.82 5.64
N CYS A 85 6.51 2.66 6.09
CA CYS A 85 5.37 2.01 5.48
C CYS A 85 4.07 2.83 5.62
N GLU A 86 3.84 3.45 6.78
CA GLU A 86 2.68 4.32 7.02
C GLU A 86 2.74 5.57 6.13
N LEU A 87 3.89 6.25 6.08
CA LEU A 87 4.07 7.45 5.24
C LEU A 87 3.93 7.14 3.75
N ILE A 88 4.41 5.98 3.32
CA ILE A 88 4.20 5.48 1.96
C ILE A 88 2.72 5.26 1.69
N CYS A 89 2.01 4.60 2.59
CA CYS A 89 0.58 4.37 2.44
C CYS A 89 -0.18 5.69 2.34
N GLU A 90 0.14 6.66 3.20
CA GLU A 90 -0.45 8.01 3.18
C GLU A 90 -0.17 8.74 1.86
N LYS A 91 1.09 8.81 1.42
CA LYS A 91 1.50 9.51 0.19
C LYS A 91 0.79 8.98 -1.06
N PHE A 92 0.45 7.69 -1.08
CA PHE A 92 -0.21 7.04 -2.22
C PHE A 92 -1.69 6.72 -1.99
N GLY A 93 -2.31 7.24 -0.92
CA GLY A 93 -3.73 7.01 -0.62
C GLY A 93 -4.11 5.53 -0.42
N ILE A 94 -3.19 4.73 0.12
CA ILE A 94 -3.40 3.31 0.39
C ILE A 94 -3.93 3.17 1.83
N SER A 95 -5.20 2.79 1.98
CA SER A 95 -5.76 2.44 3.29
C SER A 95 -5.08 1.18 3.84
N ALA A 96 -4.42 1.31 4.99
CA ALA A 96 -3.59 0.26 5.59
C ALA A 96 -3.48 0.42 7.11
N LYS A 97 -4.02 -0.53 7.88
CA LYS A 97 -3.77 -0.63 9.33
C LYS A 97 -2.55 -1.51 9.59
N ILE A 98 -1.42 -0.87 9.88
CA ILE A 98 -0.12 -1.55 10.07
C ILE A 98 0.02 -1.99 11.53
N ASN A 99 -0.56 -3.14 11.87
CA ASN A 99 -0.68 -3.61 13.27
C ASN A 99 0.38 -4.64 13.71
N THR A 100 1.42 -4.89 12.91
CA THR A 100 2.39 -5.92 13.27
C THR A 100 3.44 -5.45 14.27
N ARG A 101 3.83 -6.35 15.19
CA ARG A 101 5.08 -6.27 15.96
C ARG A 101 6.25 -6.16 14.97
N LYS A 102 6.67 -4.93 14.72
CA LYS A 102 7.53 -4.58 13.58
C LYS A 102 8.89 -5.30 13.70
N PRO A 103 9.45 -5.89 12.63
CA PRO A 103 10.79 -6.46 12.69
C PRO A 103 11.80 -5.35 13.01
N LYS A 104 12.65 -5.58 14.04
CA LYS A 104 13.76 -4.68 14.36
C LYS A 104 14.66 -4.53 13.13
N GLU A 105 15.07 -3.30 12.82
CA GLU A 105 16.00 -3.05 11.74
C GLU A 105 17.30 -3.82 11.96
N LYS A 106 17.83 -4.45 10.91
CA LYS A 106 19.18 -5.00 10.93
C LYS A 106 20.10 -3.94 10.31
N LYS A 107 20.93 -3.33 11.15
CA LYS A 107 22.10 -2.57 10.68
C LYS A 107 23.10 -3.58 10.10
N LEU A 108 23.46 -3.39 8.84
CA LEU A 108 24.54 -4.10 8.16
C LEU A 108 25.64 -3.07 7.89
N ASN A 109 26.86 -3.51 7.56
CA ASN A 109 28.01 -2.62 7.38
C ASN A 109 27.70 -1.46 6.39
N GLY A 110 27.41 -0.28 6.93
CA GLY A 110 27.09 0.93 6.16
C GLY A 110 25.66 1.02 5.59
N THR A 111 24.78 0.06 5.84
CA THR A 111 23.39 0.07 5.35
C THR A 111 22.37 -0.28 6.43
N ILE A 112 21.15 0.25 6.30
CA ILE A 112 19.99 -0.17 7.07
C ILE A 112 19.02 -0.92 6.16
N SER A 113 18.55 -2.07 6.63
CA SER A 113 17.53 -2.86 5.93
C SER A 113 16.16 -2.53 6.49
N LEU A 114 15.38 -1.78 5.71
CA LEU A 114 13.96 -1.50 5.98
C LEU A 114 13.08 -2.51 5.26
N LYS A 115 11.90 -2.79 5.82
CA LYS A 115 11.00 -3.79 5.25
C LYS A 115 9.63 -3.20 4.97
N ILE A 116 9.11 -3.51 3.80
CA ILE A 116 7.76 -3.13 3.37
C ILE A 116 7.02 -4.38 2.91
N PRO A 117 5.73 -4.54 3.25
CA PRO A 117 4.94 -5.63 2.71
C PRO A 117 4.90 -5.64 1.17
N MET A 118 5.06 -6.81 0.57
CA MET A 118 5.20 -6.95 -0.89
C MET A 118 3.98 -6.43 -1.66
N HIS A 119 2.78 -6.55 -1.10
CA HIS A 119 1.55 -6.04 -1.73
C HIS A 119 1.55 -4.51 -1.81
N ILE A 120 2.07 -3.80 -0.80
CA ILE A 120 2.25 -2.34 -0.85
C ILE A 120 3.24 -2.00 -1.95
N CYS A 121 4.40 -2.68 -1.99
CA CYS A 121 5.40 -2.44 -3.03
C CYS A 121 4.81 -2.61 -4.44
N ARG A 122 4.02 -3.68 -4.66
CA ARG A 122 3.36 -3.93 -5.95
C ARG A 122 2.32 -2.85 -6.29
N LYS A 123 1.59 -2.31 -5.31
CA LYS A 123 0.63 -1.21 -5.55
C LYS A 123 1.39 0.05 -5.99
N ILE A 124 2.45 0.41 -5.29
CA ILE A 124 3.27 1.60 -5.59
C ILE A 124 3.93 1.48 -6.95
N GLU A 125 4.57 0.35 -7.26
CA GLU A 125 5.25 0.14 -8.54
C GLU A 125 4.31 0.28 -9.75
N LYS A 126 3.02 -0.05 -9.57
CA LYS A 126 1.98 0.20 -10.59
C LYS A 126 1.65 1.69 -10.73
N ILE A 127 1.52 2.40 -9.61
CA ILE A 127 1.19 3.84 -9.59
C ILE A 127 2.35 4.65 -10.19
N THR A 128 3.58 4.33 -9.81
CA THR A 128 4.78 5.08 -10.21
C THR A 128 5.38 4.64 -11.54
N ARG A 129 4.73 3.74 -12.27
CA ARG A 129 5.17 3.22 -13.59
C ARG A 129 6.60 2.66 -13.56
N GLY A 130 6.99 1.99 -12.47
CA GLY A 130 8.26 1.28 -12.36
C GLY A 130 9.43 2.03 -11.69
N VAL A 131 9.18 3.19 -11.07
CA VAL A 131 10.18 3.83 -10.19
C VAL A 131 10.59 2.87 -9.07
N LYS A 132 11.89 2.82 -8.74
CA LYS A 132 12.39 1.90 -7.72
C LYS A 132 11.88 2.31 -6.33
N ILE A 133 11.37 1.34 -5.59
CA ILE A 133 10.87 1.59 -4.21
C ILE A 133 11.93 2.18 -3.27
N SER A 134 13.22 1.94 -3.52
CA SER A 134 14.32 2.55 -2.78
C SER A 134 14.42 4.06 -2.97
N GLU A 135 14.11 4.56 -4.18
CA GLU A 135 14.13 5.99 -4.50
C GLU A 135 12.94 6.69 -3.82
N ILE A 136 11.76 6.07 -3.89
CA ILE A 136 10.55 6.51 -3.20
C ILE A 136 10.77 6.57 -1.69
N ALA A 137 11.40 5.53 -1.13
CA ALA A 137 11.72 5.49 0.29
C ALA A 137 12.66 6.63 0.70
N ARG A 138 13.65 6.95 -0.14
CA ARG A 138 14.58 8.08 0.09
C ARG A 138 13.87 9.43 0.07
N GLU A 139 12.99 9.63 -0.90
CA GLU A 139 12.20 10.86 -1.02
C GLU A 139 11.32 11.08 0.21
N ILE A 140 10.59 10.05 0.65
CA ILE A 140 9.72 10.11 1.83
C ILE A 140 10.51 10.36 3.11
N ILE A 141 11.70 9.75 3.26
CA ILE A 141 12.58 10.01 4.40
C ILE A 141 13.00 11.48 4.46
N LYS A 142 13.35 12.08 3.31
CA LYS A 142 13.70 13.50 3.24
C LYS A 142 12.51 14.40 3.58
N GLU A 143 11.35 14.12 2.99
CA GLU A 143 10.11 14.85 3.27
C GLU A 143 9.74 14.81 4.76
N ALA A 144 9.86 13.63 5.39
CA ALA A 144 9.61 13.47 6.82
C ALA A 144 10.56 14.33 7.67
N ASN A 145 11.87 14.31 7.37
CA ASN A 145 12.85 15.12 8.10
C ASN A 145 12.66 16.63 7.88
N GLU A 146 12.31 17.06 6.66
CA GLU A 146 12.03 18.46 6.34
C GLU A 146 10.77 18.97 7.02
N SER A 147 9.75 18.12 7.16
CA SER A 147 8.53 18.49 7.87
C SER A 147 8.84 18.90 9.31
N ILE A 148 9.71 18.16 10.01
CA ILE A 148 10.15 18.44 11.39
C ILE A 148 10.92 19.75 11.50
N LEU A 149 11.84 20.01 10.57
CA LEU A 149 12.62 21.26 10.54
C LEU A 149 11.74 22.51 10.35
N LYS A 150 10.57 22.36 9.72
CA LYS A 150 9.58 23.43 9.59
C LYS A 150 8.77 23.59 10.88
N THR A 151 8.47 22.49 11.59
CA THR A 151 7.72 22.51 12.85
C THR A 151 8.52 23.11 14.02
N ASP A 152 9.85 22.92 14.06
CA ASP A 152 10.73 23.50 15.10
C ASP A 152 10.82 25.04 15.06
N LYS A 153 10.30 25.69 14.01
CA LYS A 153 10.23 27.16 13.90
C LYS A 153 8.88 27.75 14.34
N SER A 154 7.91 26.94 14.74
CA SER A 154 6.65 27.42 15.33
C SER A 154 6.24 26.54 16.51
N GLU A 155 6.37 27.10 17.71
CA GLU A 155 5.79 26.71 19.00
C GLU A 155 4.98 25.39 19.06
N LYS A 156 5.44 24.49 19.95
CA LYS A 156 4.66 23.48 20.69
C LYS A 156 3.32 23.10 20.04
N LEU A 157 3.38 22.36 18.94
CA LEU A 157 2.20 21.75 18.35
C LEU A 157 1.67 20.64 19.27
N SER A 158 0.53 20.91 19.88
CA SER A 158 -0.50 19.89 20.07
C SER A 158 -0.61 19.09 18.77
N PHE A 159 -0.18 17.83 18.83
CA PHE A 159 -0.20 16.85 17.75
C PHE A 159 -1.63 16.65 17.22
N ASN A 160 -2.00 17.43 16.21
CA ASN A 160 -3.26 17.26 15.48
C ASN A 160 -3.14 16.38 14.22
N ILE A 161 -2.07 15.58 14.09
CA ILE A 161 -1.94 14.62 12.99
C ILE A 161 -2.61 13.26 13.32
N PHE A 162 -3.13 13.05 14.54
CA PHE A 162 -3.70 11.77 14.97
C PHE A 162 -5.13 11.82 15.53
N LYS A 163 -6.02 12.69 15.02
CA LYS A 163 -7.47 12.54 15.24
C LYS A 163 -8.27 13.15 14.09
N ASN A 164 -8.61 12.32 13.11
CA ASN A 164 -9.85 12.47 12.34
C ASN A 164 -10.33 11.09 11.86
N SER A 165 -10.35 10.15 12.81
CA SER A 165 -11.08 8.88 12.70
C SER A 165 -12.01 8.74 13.91
N ALA A 166 -12.95 9.68 14.01
CA ALA A 166 -14.25 9.52 14.66
C ALA A 166 -15.09 10.78 14.40
N ILE A 167 -16.36 10.59 14.05
CA ILE A 167 -17.42 11.59 13.83
C ILE A 167 -17.58 12.03 12.35
N ASN A 168 -18.27 11.21 11.57
CA ASN A 168 -19.71 11.38 11.31
C ASN A 168 -20.33 10.03 10.91
#